data_AF-A0A497JJE5-F1
#
_entry.id   AF-A0A497JJE5-F1
#
_cell.length_a   1.000
_cell.length_b   1.000
_cell.length_c   1.000
_cell.angle_alpha   90.00
_cell.angle_beta   90.00
_cell.angle_gamma   90.00
#
_symmetry.space_group_name_H-M   'P 1'
#
loop_
_entity.id
_entity.type
_entity.pdbx_description
1 polymer ?
#
loop_
_entity_poly.entity_id
_entity_poly.type
_entity_poly.pdbx_seq_one_letter_code
_entity_poly.pdbx_strand_id
1 'polypeptide(L)'
;MRFQASELHVKAVSAALCLMFTAVNYFGVHYSARVNNILVALKVAVLLLFTFFGAFFIRFENLSFQNVDLLSVFQGAALLFFAYVGFARITTLGEEIKSAEKTIPSAVFLSLAVSTALYFCVSFVAVGCVGSSVLAGSESPLSTAISVANSQTLTVVVSVGALFATASVLLTAILGVSRVTYAMARNTQLPSFIGKLHPKHGTPYRSVLITGLLMTLAAASTKLANMVAISSFASLFYYSVANIAGLKLNQANAGASKLIPVLGAVSCISLTVFLSPESLIVGVAGLASGVLVYLALIKRLENAKKLKQAASRAVS
;
A
#
# COMPACT_ATOMS: atom_id res chain seq x y z
N MET A 1 33.12 3.83 -4.09
CA MET A 1 32.58 5.13 -3.60
C MET A 1 31.18 4.91 -3.04
N ARG A 2 31.02 4.89 -1.72
CA ARG A 2 29.69 4.86 -1.10
C ARG A 2 29.13 6.28 -1.19
N PHE A 3 28.18 6.52 -2.09
CA PHE A 3 27.36 7.72 -2.06
C PHE A 3 26.50 7.66 -0.79
N GLN A 4 27.03 8.15 0.32
CA GLN A 4 26.23 8.48 1.48
C GLN A 4 25.53 9.80 1.14
N ALA A 5 24.46 9.71 0.35
CA ALA A 5 23.62 10.85 0.08
C ALA A 5 23.16 11.39 1.44
N SER A 6 23.37 12.68 1.72
CA SER A 6 22.85 13.24 2.97
C SER A 6 21.34 13.03 3.01
N GLU A 7 20.78 12.84 4.20
CA GLU A 7 19.33 12.58 4.40
C GLU A 7 18.46 13.61 3.65
N LEU A 8 18.95 14.84 3.52
CA LEU A 8 18.34 15.91 2.75
C LEU A 8 18.22 15.60 1.24
N HIS A 9 19.26 15.03 0.63
CA HIS A 9 19.22 14.62 -0.78
C HIS A 9 18.20 13.52 -1.02
N VAL A 10 18.15 12.51 -0.14
CA VAL A 10 17.17 11.41 -0.25
C VAL A 10 15.74 11.93 -0.16
N LYS A 11 15.47 12.82 0.80
CA LYS A 11 14.15 13.48 0.95
C LYS A 11 13.81 14.35 -0.26
N ALA A 12 14.75 15.13 -0.77
CA ALA A 12 14.55 16.00 -1.93
C ALA A 12 14.24 15.19 -3.19
N VAL A 13 15.00 14.12 -3.46
CA VAL A 13 14.76 13.21 -4.60
C VAL A 13 13.41 12.52 -4.47
N SER A 14 13.06 12.04 -3.28
CA SER A 14 11.76 11.39 -3.02
C SER A 14 10.60 12.35 -3.26
N ALA A 15 10.71 13.59 -2.77
CA ALA A 15 9.71 14.63 -2.99
C ALA A 15 9.58 15.01 -4.47
N ALA A 16 10.70 15.18 -5.18
CA ALA A 16 10.72 15.46 -6.61
C ALA A 16 10.07 14.35 -7.43
N LEU A 17 10.35 13.08 -7.12
CA LEU A 17 9.71 11.93 -7.76
C LEU A 17 8.20 11.92 -7.47
N CYS A 18 7.77 12.14 -6.22
CA CYS A 18 6.36 12.25 -5.86
C CYS A 18 5.64 13.35 -6.66
N LEU A 19 6.22 14.54 -6.77
CA LEU A 19 5.66 15.65 -7.56
C LEU A 19 5.62 15.32 -9.05
N MET A 20 6.67 14.70 -9.59
CA MET A 20 6.72 14.24 -10.98
C MET A 20 5.60 13.24 -11.27
N PHE A 21 5.44 12.19 -10.45
CA PHE A 21 4.36 11.21 -10.62
C PHE A 21 2.97 11.80 -10.38
N THR A 22 2.86 12.83 -9.53
CA THR A 22 1.62 13.60 -9.36
C THR A 22 1.27 14.37 -10.63
N ALA A 23 2.24 15.06 -11.25
CA ALA A 23 2.04 15.77 -12.51
C ALA A 23 1.65 14.81 -13.64
N VAL A 24 2.32 13.66 -13.72
CA VAL A 24 1.98 12.58 -14.67
C VAL A 24 0.52 12.14 -14.48
N ASN A 25 0.07 11.91 -13.25
CA ASN A 25 -1.33 11.57 -12.95
C ASN A 25 -2.30 12.72 -13.24
N TYR A 26 -1.87 13.98 -13.08
CA TYR A 26 -2.69 15.17 -13.34
C TYR A 26 -3.09 15.28 -14.81
N PHE A 27 -2.10 15.19 -15.72
CA PHE A 27 -2.33 15.26 -17.17
C PHE A 27 -3.01 14.02 -17.73
N GLY A 28 -3.17 12.99 -16.90
CA GLY A 28 -3.92 11.79 -17.20
C GLY A 28 -3.04 10.74 -17.82
N VAL A 29 -2.68 9.75 -17.00
CA VAL A 29 -2.25 8.47 -17.55
C VAL A 29 -3.43 7.53 -17.53
N HIS A 30 -3.99 7.31 -18.71
CA HIS A 30 -4.76 6.12 -18.98
C HIS A 30 -3.77 4.96 -19.07
N TYR A 31 -3.43 4.36 -17.92
CA TYR A 31 -2.64 3.14 -17.92
C TYR A 31 -3.42 2.07 -18.67
N SER A 32 -2.98 1.77 -19.89
CA SER A 32 -3.39 0.56 -20.58
C SER A 32 -2.96 -0.63 -19.73
N ALA A 33 -3.83 -1.63 -19.57
CA ALA A 33 -3.52 -2.87 -18.86
C ALA A 33 -2.18 -3.49 -19.32
N ARG A 34 -1.79 -3.28 -20.59
CA ARG A 34 -0.49 -3.70 -21.14
C ARG A 34 0.70 -3.07 -20.43
N VAL A 35 0.68 -1.76 -20.15
CA VAL A 35 1.78 -1.06 -19.47
C VAL A 35 1.95 -1.59 -18.05
N ASN A 36 0.83 -1.78 -17.34
CA ASN A 36 0.86 -2.37 -15.99
C ASN A 36 1.44 -3.79 -16.02
N ASN A 37 1.05 -4.62 -16.98
CA ASN A 37 1.58 -5.98 -17.13
C ASN A 37 3.08 -5.98 -17.40
N ILE A 38 3.58 -5.06 -18.23
CA ILE A 38 5.02 -4.90 -18.49
C ILE A 38 5.76 -4.53 -17.19
N LEU A 39 5.24 -3.57 -16.43
CA LEU A 39 5.86 -3.16 -15.16
C LEU A 39 5.86 -4.30 -14.13
N VAL A 40 4.80 -5.13 -14.12
CA VAL A 40 4.72 -6.32 -13.26
C VAL A 40 5.72 -7.39 -13.71
N ALA A 41 5.81 -7.67 -15.00
CA ALA A 41 6.78 -8.63 -15.53
C ALA A 41 8.21 -8.20 -15.24
N LEU A 42 8.53 -6.91 -15.40
CA LEU A 42 9.84 -6.35 -15.12
C LEU A 42 10.24 -6.53 -13.65
N LYS A 43 9.38 -6.14 -12.70
CA LYS A 43 9.71 -6.28 -11.27
C LYS A 43 9.82 -7.74 -10.84
N VAL A 44 9.00 -8.64 -11.39
CA VAL A 44 9.12 -10.08 -11.13
C VAL A 44 10.43 -10.63 -11.72
N ALA A 45 10.80 -10.25 -12.95
CA ALA A 45 12.04 -10.67 -13.57
C ALA A 45 13.27 -10.23 -12.75
N VAL A 46 13.28 -9.00 -12.23
CA VAL A 46 14.37 -8.51 -11.36
C VAL A 46 14.45 -9.32 -10.06
N LEU A 47 13.32 -9.66 -9.43
CA LEU A 47 13.32 -10.48 -8.21
C LEU A 47 13.77 -11.92 -8.48
N LEU A 48 13.37 -12.50 -9.61
CA LEU A 48 13.82 -13.83 -10.02
C LEU A 48 15.32 -13.84 -10.32
N LEU A 49 15.82 -12.80 -10.99
CA LEU A 49 17.25 -12.62 -11.27
C LEU A 49 18.05 -12.49 -9.97
N PHE A 50 17.59 -11.64 -9.03
CA PHE A 50 18.18 -11.53 -7.70
C PHE A 50 18.22 -12.89 -6.98
N THR A 51 17.08 -13.60 -6.97
CA THR A 51 16.94 -14.90 -6.29
C THR A 51 17.88 -15.93 -6.91
N PHE A 52 17.91 -16.02 -8.24
CA PHE A 52 18.73 -16.99 -8.96
C PHE A 52 20.23 -16.76 -8.74
N PHE A 53 20.72 -15.54 -8.95
CA PHE A 53 22.15 -15.26 -8.76
C PHE A 53 22.55 -15.24 -7.29
N GLY A 54 21.70 -14.73 -6.40
CA GLY A 54 21.97 -14.71 -4.97
C GLY A 54 22.02 -16.12 -4.35
N ALA A 55 21.27 -17.08 -4.89
CA ALA A 55 21.27 -18.46 -4.39
C ALA A 55 22.65 -19.11 -4.36
N PHE A 56 23.55 -18.76 -5.30
CA PHE A 56 24.91 -19.27 -5.36
C PHE A 56 25.83 -18.75 -4.24
N PHE A 57 25.41 -17.72 -3.50
CA PHE A 57 26.19 -17.08 -2.44
C PHE A 57 25.57 -17.27 -1.05
N ILE A 58 24.56 -18.12 -0.92
CA ILE A 58 23.95 -18.45 0.37
C ILE A 58 24.97 -19.13 1.27
N ARG A 59 25.08 -18.63 2.49
CA ARG A 59 25.81 -19.24 3.59
C ARG A 59 24.80 -19.63 4.67
N PHE A 60 24.67 -20.92 4.97
CA PHE A 60 23.64 -21.41 5.91
C PHE A 60 23.86 -20.90 7.34
N GLU A 61 25.08 -20.49 7.68
CA GLU A 61 25.42 -19.85 8.95
C GLU A 61 24.68 -18.52 9.15
N ASN A 62 24.33 -17.83 8.05
CA ASN A 62 23.56 -16.59 8.10
C ASN A 62 22.06 -16.83 8.40
N LEU A 63 21.57 -18.06 8.23
CA LEU A 63 20.17 -18.46 8.50
C LEU A 63 19.98 -18.87 9.97
N SER A 64 20.55 -18.10 10.89
CA SER A 64 20.45 -18.38 12.32
C SER A 64 19.12 -17.91 12.91
N PHE A 65 18.46 -18.80 13.66
CA PHE A 65 17.25 -18.51 14.45
C PHE A 65 17.54 -18.25 15.92
N GLN A 66 18.81 -18.16 16.33
CA GLN A 66 19.20 -18.15 17.75
C GLN A 66 18.60 -16.99 18.57
N ASN A 67 18.22 -15.87 17.93
CA ASN A 67 17.59 -14.71 18.57
C ASN A 67 16.13 -14.50 18.12
N VAL A 68 15.46 -15.54 17.60
CA VAL A 68 14.07 -15.45 17.15
C VAL A 68 13.16 -16.05 18.23
N ASP A 69 12.39 -15.19 18.88
CA ASP A 69 11.31 -15.57 19.79
C ASP A 69 9.93 -15.41 19.13
N LEU A 70 8.88 -15.95 19.76
CA LEU A 70 7.52 -15.85 19.21
C LEU A 70 7.07 -14.39 19.05
N LEU A 71 7.49 -13.50 19.96
CA LEU A 71 7.13 -12.10 19.92
C LEU A 71 7.67 -11.41 18.64
N SER A 72 8.96 -11.60 18.32
CA SER A 72 9.57 -11.04 17.11
C SER A 72 8.95 -11.60 15.82
N VAL A 73 8.52 -12.87 15.82
CA VAL A 73 7.76 -13.45 14.70
C VAL A 73 6.44 -12.71 14.47
N PHE A 74 5.66 -12.46 15.53
CA PHE A 74 4.39 -11.73 15.41
C PHE A 74 4.58 -10.25 15.06
N GLN A 75 5.62 -9.60 15.58
CA GLN A 75 5.99 -8.22 15.19
C GLN A 75 6.37 -8.14 13.72
N GLY A 76 7.18 -9.09 13.25
CA GLY A 76 7.54 -9.23 11.84
C GLY A 76 6.30 -9.47 10.96
N ALA A 77 5.40 -10.36 11.38
CA ALA A 77 4.15 -10.64 10.66
C ALA A 77 3.23 -9.41 10.55
N ALA A 78 3.11 -8.63 11.63
CA ALA A 78 2.32 -7.40 11.64
C ALA A 78 2.87 -6.34 10.67
N LEU A 79 4.19 -6.21 10.58
CA LEU A 79 4.84 -5.33 9.60
C LEU A 79 4.76 -5.89 8.17
N LEU A 80 4.93 -7.20 7.99
CA LEU A 80 4.87 -7.88 6.69
C LEU A 80 3.50 -7.69 6.01
N PHE A 81 2.44 -7.48 6.80
CA PHE A 81 1.11 -7.21 6.28
C PHE A 81 1.09 -6.07 5.25
N PHE A 82 1.92 -5.04 5.43
CA PHE A 82 2.11 -3.95 4.47
C PHE A 82 2.45 -4.44 3.06
N ALA A 83 3.29 -5.48 2.93
CA ALA A 83 3.71 -6.02 1.65
C ALA A 83 2.55 -6.66 0.86
N TYR A 84 1.48 -7.07 1.54
CA TYR A 84 0.30 -7.67 0.93
C TYR A 84 -0.83 -6.68 0.67
N VAL A 85 -0.65 -5.39 1.00
CA VAL A 85 -1.66 -4.35 0.77
C VAL A 85 -1.83 -4.12 -0.74
N GLY A 86 -2.79 -4.81 -1.34
CA GLY A 86 -3.03 -4.73 -2.77
C GLY A 86 -4.03 -5.75 -3.31
N PHE A 87 -4.13 -6.94 -2.71
CA PHE A 87 -5.04 -7.99 -3.19
C PHE A 87 -6.52 -7.52 -3.22
N ALA A 88 -6.92 -6.65 -2.28
CA ALA A 88 -8.27 -6.09 -2.23
C ALA A 88 -8.61 -5.19 -3.45
N ARG A 89 -7.61 -4.68 -4.18
CA ARG A 89 -7.89 -3.92 -5.40
C ARG A 89 -8.54 -4.79 -6.49
N ILE A 90 -8.26 -6.08 -6.51
CA ILE A 90 -8.90 -7.03 -7.44
C ILE A 90 -10.42 -7.04 -7.22
N THR A 91 -10.88 -6.97 -5.98
CA THR A 91 -12.31 -6.99 -5.66
C THR A 91 -13.02 -5.68 -5.98
N THR A 92 -12.31 -4.55 -5.94
CA THR A 92 -12.88 -3.23 -6.30
C THR A 92 -13.14 -3.07 -7.80
N LEU A 93 -12.49 -3.86 -8.66
CA LEU A 93 -12.67 -3.86 -10.11
C LEU A 93 -13.62 -4.97 -10.58
N GLY A 94 -14.43 -5.53 -9.68
CA GLY A 94 -15.28 -6.68 -10.00
C GLY A 94 -16.25 -6.45 -11.15
N GLU A 95 -16.73 -5.21 -11.33
CA GLU A 95 -17.63 -4.83 -12.42
C GLU A 95 -16.97 -4.91 -13.81
N GLU A 96 -15.63 -4.85 -13.88
CA GLU A 96 -14.86 -4.94 -15.13
C GLU A 96 -14.40 -6.38 -15.44
N ILE A 97 -14.62 -7.32 -14.51
CA ILE A 97 -14.11 -8.69 -14.60
C ILE A 97 -15.18 -9.63 -15.17
N LYS A 98 -14.85 -10.27 -16.31
CA LYS A 98 -15.68 -11.34 -16.87
C LYS A 98 -15.81 -12.49 -15.86
N SER A 99 -17.05 -12.86 -15.55
CA SER A 99 -17.36 -13.91 -14.56
C SER A 99 -16.73 -13.66 -13.18
N ALA A 100 -16.88 -12.43 -12.66
CA ALA A 100 -16.31 -11.95 -11.40
C ALA A 100 -16.41 -12.94 -10.24
N GLU A 101 -17.54 -13.63 -10.09
CA GLU A 101 -17.80 -14.62 -9.03
C GLU A 101 -16.78 -15.78 -9.02
N LYS A 102 -16.28 -16.20 -10.18
CA LYS A 102 -15.30 -17.28 -10.32
C LYS A 102 -13.87 -16.76 -10.47
N THR A 103 -13.71 -15.63 -11.16
CA THR A 103 -12.41 -15.06 -11.50
C THR A 103 -11.77 -14.34 -10.31
N ILE A 104 -12.54 -13.61 -9.50
CA ILE A 104 -11.99 -12.87 -8.35
C ILE A 104 -11.37 -13.82 -7.31
N PRO A 105 -12.06 -14.87 -6.83
CA PRO A 105 -11.47 -15.76 -5.82
C PRO A 105 -10.18 -16.41 -6.30
N SER A 106 -10.19 -16.97 -7.51
CA SER A 106 -9.01 -17.62 -8.10
C SER A 106 -7.84 -16.64 -8.31
N ALA A 107 -8.12 -15.43 -8.80
CA ALA A 107 -7.10 -14.39 -8.96
C ALA A 107 -6.49 -13.95 -7.62
N VAL A 108 -7.32 -13.78 -6.58
CA VAL A 108 -6.84 -13.42 -5.23
C VAL A 108 -5.92 -14.51 -4.69
N PHE A 109 -6.37 -15.78 -4.64
CA PHE A 109 -5.55 -16.87 -4.11
C PHE A 109 -4.27 -17.10 -4.91
N LEU A 110 -4.34 -17.08 -6.25
CA LEU A 110 -3.16 -17.25 -7.10
C LEU A 110 -2.15 -16.10 -6.90
N SER A 111 -2.63 -14.86 -6.86
CA SER A 111 -1.75 -13.71 -6.63
C SER A 111 -1.07 -13.75 -5.26
N LEU A 112 -1.79 -14.16 -4.21
CA LEU A 112 -1.24 -14.33 -2.87
C LEU A 112 -0.22 -15.46 -2.81
N ALA A 113 -0.51 -16.62 -3.42
CA ALA A 113 0.40 -17.77 -3.45
C ALA A 113 1.71 -17.42 -4.18
N VAL A 114 1.63 -16.84 -5.38
CA VAL A 114 2.80 -16.44 -6.18
C VAL A 114 3.61 -15.37 -5.44
N SER A 115 2.97 -14.36 -4.86
CA SER A 115 3.67 -13.31 -4.11
C SER A 115 4.34 -13.86 -2.86
N THR A 116 3.69 -14.79 -2.16
CA THR A 116 4.25 -15.43 -0.96
C THR A 116 5.48 -16.28 -1.31
N ALA A 117 5.43 -17.07 -2.37
CA ALA A 117 6.57 -17.84 -2.84
C ALA A 117 7.75 -16.92 -3.21
N LEU A 118 7.48 -15.84 -3.96
CA LEU A 118 8.52 -14.87 -4.32
C LEU A 118 9.11 -14.17 -3.09
N TYR A 119 8.28 -13.71 -2.15
CA TYR A 119 8.75 -13.08 -0.92
C TYR A 119 9.59 -14.03 -0.09
N PHE A 120 9.15 -15.29 0.06
CA PHE A 120 9.93 -16.31 0.75
C PHE A 120 11.29 -16.53 0.10
N CYS A 121 11.34 -16.77 -1.21
CA CYS A 121 12.59 -17.00 -1.93
C CYS A 121 13.55 -15.81 -1.84
N VAL A 122 13.04 -14.59 -2.05
CA VAL A 122 13.84 -13.36 -1.98
C VAL A 122 14.37 -13.15 -0.56
N SER A 123 13.53 -13.29 0.47
CA SER A 123 13.94 -13.16 1.87
C SER A 123 14.96 -14.22 2.28
N PHE A 124 14.73 -15.49 1.89
CA PHE A 124 15.64 -16.58 2.17
C PHE A 124 17.02 -16.35 1.54
N VAL A 125 17.07 -15.96 0.26
CA VAL A 125 18.32 -15.62 -0.44
C VAL A 125 18.98 -14.40 0.20
N ALA A 126 18.21 -13.33 0.48
CA ALA A 126 18.77 -12.11 1.04
C ALA A 126 19.42 -12.35 2.42
N VAL A 127 18.70 -13.05 3.32
CA VAL A 127 19.23 -13.40 4.65
C VAL A 127 20.38 -14.40 4.50
N GLY A 128 20.27 -15.40 3.62
CA GLY A 128 21.33 -16.37 3.38
C GLY A 128 22.63 -15.75 2.87
N CYS A 129 22.58 -14.68 2.06
CA CYS A 129 23.77 -14.01 1.54
C CYS A 129 24.55 -13.23 2.59
N VAL A 130 23.85 -12.44 3.45
CA VAL A 130 24.51 -11.45 4.32
C VAL A 130 24.07 -11.47 5.79
N GLY A 131 23.05 -12.24 6.15
CA GLY A 131 22.50 -12.31 7.50
C GLY A 131 21.52 -11.18 7.83
N SER A 132 20.65 -11.44 8.81
CA SER A 132 19.58 -10.50 9.23
C SER A 132 20.12 -9.21 9.83
N SER A 133 21.24 -9.25 10.56
CA SER A 133 21.86 -8.08 11.19
C SER A 133 22.36 -7.05 10.17
N VAL A 134 22.99 -7.53 9.09
CA VAL A 134 23.46 -6.67 7.99
C VAL A 134 22.28 -6.05 7.24
N LEU A 135 21.23 -6.83 6.99
CA LEU A 135 20.03 -6.32 6.34
C LEU A 135 19.29 -5.28 7.18
N ALA A 136 19.23 -5.47 8.51
CA ALA A 136 18.58 -4.53 9.43
C ALA A 136 19.22 -3.13 9.42
N GLY A 137 20.54 -3.06 9.19
CA GLY A 137 21.28 -1.79 9.08
C GLY A 137 21.31 -1.19 7.66
N SER A 138 20.69 -1.84 6.68
CA SER A 138 20.83 -1.47 5.27
C SER A 138 19.61 -0.71 4.75
N GLU A 139 19.83 0.49 4.18
CA GLU A 139 18.77 1.26 3.50
C GLU A 139 18.37 0.66 2.14
N SER A 140 19.19 -0.22 1.56
CA SER A 140 18.92 -0.91 0.29
C SER A 140 19.16 -2.43 0.39
N PRO A 141 18.36 -3.17 1.18
CA PRO A 141 18.64 -4.56 1.57
C PRO A 141 18.96 -5.51 0.41
N LEU A 142 18.24 -5.43 -0.72
CA LEU A 142 18.49 -6.31 -1.87
C LEU A 142 19.81 -5.99 -2.60
N SER A 143 20.19 -4.71 -2.68
CA SER A 143 21.46 -4.29 -3.26
C SER A 143 22.63 -4.71 -2.36
N THR A 144 22.49 -4.53 -1.04
CA THR A 144 23.45 -5.02 -0.05
C THR A 144 23.59 -6.55 -0.12
N ALA A 145 22.48 -7.30 -0.17
CA ALA A 145 22.52 -8.75 -0.25
C ALA A 145 23.22 -9.27 -1.51
N ILE A 146 22.96 -8.67 -2.68
CA ILE A 146 23.56 -9.14 -3.94
C ILE A 146 25.02 -8.69 -4.13
N SER A 147 25.48 -7.73 -3.32
CA SER A 147 26.86 -7.22 -3.41
C SER A 147 27.92 -8.29 -3.13
N VAL A 148 27.57 -9.36 -2.41
CA VAL A 148 28.44 -10.52 -2.16
C VAL A 148 28.87 -11.24 -3.43
N ALA A 149 28.12 -11.06 -4.53
CA ALA A 149 28.47 -11.60 -5.84
C ALA A 149 29.67 -10.87 -6.48
N ASN A 150 30.14 -9.77 -5.89
CA ASN A 150 31.22 -8.91 -6.41
C ASN A 150 31.01 -8.44 -7.86
N SER A 151 29.75 -8.40 -8.31
CA SER A 151 29.36 -7.96 -9.65
C SER A 151 28.66 -6.61 -9.58
N GLN A 152 29.34 -5.58 -10.08
CA GLN A 152 28.78 -4.22 -10.14
C GLN A 152 27.55 -4.18 -11.06
N THR A 153 27.59 -4.87 -12.20
CA THR A 153 26.46 -4.97 -13.14
C THR A 153 25.22 -5.53 -12.44
N LEU A 154 25.37 -6.62 -11.70
CA LEU A 154 24.26 -7.27 -11.01
C LEU A 154 23.65 -6.36 -9.94
N THR A 155 24.52 -5.70 -9.16
CA THR A 155 24.10 -4.73 -8.13
C THR A 155 23.33 -3.56 -8.72
N VAL A 156 23.79 -3.02 -9.87
CA VAL A 156 23.11 -1.93 -10.59
C VAL A 156 21.77 -2.38 -11.15
N VAL A 157 21.70 -3.57 -11.78
CA VAL A 157 20.45 -4.11 -12.33
C VAL A 157 19.39 -4.29 -11.25
N VAL A 158 19.75 -4.87 -10.10
CA VAL A 158 18.83 -5.04 -8.96
C VAL A 158 18.38 -3.68 -8.41
N SER A 159 19.29 -2.73 -8.27
CA SER A 159 18.99 -1.38 -7.75
C SER A 159 18.05 -0.61 -8.68
N VAL A 160 18.35 -0.59 -9.98
CA VAL A 160 17.52 0.07 -11.00
C VAL A 160 16.15 -0.61 -11.09
N GLY A 161 16.10 -1.94 -11.03
CA GLY A 161 14.84 -2.69 -10.99
C GLY A 161 13.98 -2.35 -9.77
N ALA A 162 14.59 -2.18 -8.60
CA ALA A 162 13.88 -1.73 -7.40
C ALA A 162 13.33 -0.30 -7.53
N LEU A 163 14.06 0.61 -8.21
CA LEU A 163 13.56 1.96 -8.52
C LEU A 163 12.33 1.92 -9.44
N PHE A 164 12.35 1.11 -10.50
CA PHE A 164 11.18 0.95 -11.37
C PHE A 164 9.99 0.32 -10.63
N ALA A 165 10.24 -0.67 -9.77
CA ALA A 165 9.19 -1.31 -8.99
C ALA A 165 8.50 -0.31 -8.04
N THR A 166 9.28 0.49 -7.31
CA THR A 166 8.76 1.51 -6.37
C THR A 166 8.05 2.66 -7.11
N ALA A 167 8.61 3.12 -8.23
CA ALA A 167 7.98 4.11 -9.11
C ALA A 167 6.60 3.66 -9.60
N SER A 168 6.49 2.40 -10.07
CA SER A 168 5.21 1.81 -10.50
C SER A 168 4.17 1.78 -9.38
N VAL A 169 4.58 1.43 -8.15
CA VAL A 169 3.69 1.42 -6.98
C VAL A 169 3.21 2.84 -6.63
N LEU A 170 4.12 3.82 -6.57
CA LEU A 170 3.78 5.22 -6.27
C LEU A 170 2.76 5.78 -7.25
N LEU A 171 3.02 5.58 -8.54
CA LEU A 171 2.19 6.01 -9.64
C LEU A 171 0.77 5.42 -9.59
N THR A 172 0.66 4.11 -9.35
CA THR A 172 -0.64 3.43 -9.22
C THR A 172 -1.35 3.76 -7.91
N ALA A 173 -0.61 4.06 -6.83
CA ALA A 173 -1.16 4.49 -5.56
C ALA A 173 -1.81 5.88 -5.65
N ILE A 174 -1.12 6.86 -6.26
CA ILE A 174 -1.69 8.21 -6.50
C ILE A 174 -2.98 8.09 -7.30
N LEU A 175 -2.98 7.29 -8.37
CA LEU A 175 -4.17 7.07 -9.20
C LEU A 175 -5.32 6.44 -8.41
N GLY A 176 -5.03 5.36 -7.66
CA GLY A 176 -6.02 4.62 -6.88
C GLY A 176 -6.68 5.48 -5.80
N VAL A 177 -5.87 6.13 -4.96
CA VAL A 177 -6.36 6.98 -3.86
C VAL A 177 -7.15 8.17 -4.40
N SER A 178 -6.70 8.78 -5.49
CA SER A 178 -7.39 9.92 -6.12
C SER A 178 -8.78 9.55 -6.64
N ARG A 179 -8.95 8.33 -7.19
CA ARG A 179 -10.25 7.84 -7.68
C ARG A 179 -11.22 7.51 -6.55
N VAL A 180 -10.73 6.90 -5.46
CA VAL A 180 -11.54 6.67 -4.25
C VAL A 180 -11.99 8.00 -3.67
N THR A 181 -11.08 8.96 -3.54
CA THR A 181 -11.38 10.31 -3.03
C THR A 181 -12.41 11.03 -3.91
N TYR A 182 -12.28 10.92 -5.24
CA TYR A 182 -13.27 11.44 -6.19
C TYR A 182 -14.65 10.79 -6.02
N ALA A 183 -14.72 9.46 -5.89
CA ALA A 183 -15.98 8.74 -5.67
C ALA A 183 -16.64 9.13 -4.34
N MET A 184 -15.87 9.28 -3.26
CA MET A 184 -16.35 9.78 -1.97
C MET A 184 -16.91 11.20 -2.07
N ALA A 185 -16.24 12.09 -2.82
CA ALA A 185 -16.73 13.45 -3.05
C ALA A 185 -18.02 13.48 -3.87
N ARG A 186 -18.15 12.59 -4.89
CA ARG A 186 -19.38 12.42 -5.66
C ARG A 186 -20.54 11.92 -4.80
N ASN A 187 -20.25 11.02 -3.85
CA ASN A 187 -21.23 10.48 -2.91
C ASN A 187 -21.49 11.38 -1.69
N THR A 188 -21.06 12.65 -1.73
CA THR A 188 -21.24 13.64 -0.64
C THR A 188 -20.61 13.24 0.70
N GLN A 189 -19.63 12.34 0.68
CA GLN A 189 -18.85 11.94 1.86
C GLN A 189 -17.63 12.86 2.07
N LEU A 190 -17.20 13.54 1.01
CA LEU A 190 -16.16 14.58 1.04
C LEU A 190 -16.68 15.86 0.35
N PRO A 191 -16.04 17.03 0.59
CA PRO A 191 -16.40 18.27 -0.08
C PRO A 191 -16.41 18.14 -1.60
N SER A 192 -17.49 18.59 -2.25
CA SER A 192 -17.68 18.50 -3.71
C SER A 192 -16.57 19.19 -4.52
N PHE A 193 -15.86 20.15 -3.92
CA PHE A 193 -14.66 20.77 -4.50
C PHE A 193 -13.61 19.74 -4.91
N ILE A 194 -13.43 18.66 -4.14
CA ILE A 194 -12.40 17.62 -4.38
C ILE A 194 -12.76 16.74 -5.57
N GLY A 195 -14.06 16.55 -5.80
CA GLY A 195 -14.63 15.72 -6.86
C GLY A 195 -14.73 16.39 -8.23
N LYS A 196 -13.99 17.48 -8.51
CA LYS A 196 -14.02 18.10 -9.86
C LYS A 196 -13.09 17.38 -10.83
N LEU A 197 -13.61 17.10 -12.03
CA LEU A 197 -12.83 16.58 -13.14
C LEU A 197 -12.18 17.71 -13.96
N HIS A 198 -11.04 17.41 -14.57
CA HIS A 198 -10.35 18.32 -15.49
C HIS A 198 -11.11 18.38 -16.82
N PRO A 199 -11.47 19.57 -17.35
CA PRO A 199 -12.28 19.69 -18.56
C PRO A 199 -11.68 18.99 -19.80
N LYS A 200 -10.34 19.05 -19.94
CA LYS A 200 -9.61 18.47 -21.08
C LYS A 200 -9.19 17.00 -20.92
N HIS A 201 -8.91 16.58 -19.69
CA HIS A 201 -8.24 15.29 -19.42
C HIS A 201 -9.15 14.27 -18.72
N GLY A 202 -10.32 14.68 -18.21
CA GLY A 202 -11.23 13.80 -17.48
C GLY A 202 -10.67 13.26 -16.16
N THR A 203 -9.53 13.77 -15.68
CA THR A 203 -8.89 13.36 -14.44
C THR A 203 -9.46 14.10 -13.23
N PRO A 204 -9.60 13.47 -12.05
CA PRO A 204 -10.00 14.16 -10.81
C PRO A 204 -8.82 14.98 -10.27
N TYR A 205 -8.43 16.03 -10.99
CA TYR A 205 -7.16 16.73 -10.82
C TYR A 205 -6.94 17.26 -9.40
N ARG A 206 -8.00 17.69 -8.70
CA ARG A 206 -7.91 18.18 -7.32
C ARG A 206 -7.63 17.05 -6.33
N SER A 207 -8.27 15.90 -6.54
CA SER A 207 -7.98 14.69 -5.76
C SER A 207 -6.54 14.24 -5.97
N VAL A 208 -6.05 14.31 -7.22
CA VAL A 208 -4.65 14.02 -7.58
C VAL A 208 -3.68 14.98 -6.88
N LEU A 209 -3.91 16.28 -6.95
CA LEU A 209 -3.04 17.28 -6.32
C LEU A 209 -3.00 17.13 -4.79
N ILE A 210 -4.17 16.95 -4.15
CA ILE A 210 -4.23 16.77 -2.69
C ILE A 210 -3.52 15.48 -2.28
N THR A 211 -3.79 14.37 -2.96
CA THR A 211 -3.15 13.08 -2.68
C THR A 211 -1.64 13.17 -2.87
N GLY A 212 -1.19 13.71 -4.01
CA GLY A 212 0.22 13.88 -4.32
C GLY A 212 0.94 14.78 -3.33
N LEU A 213 0.32 15.88 -2.92
CA LEU A 213 0.85 16.78 -1.89
C LEU A 213 1.00 16.05 -0.55
N LEU A 214 -0.02 15.33 -0.09
CA LEU A 214 0.04 14.58 1.17
C LEU A 214 1.12 13.49 1.13
N MET A 215 1.25 12.76 0.00
CA MET A 215 2.31 11.76 -0.17
C MET A 215 3.71 12.39 -0.22
N THR A 216 3.84 13.56 -0.84
CA THR A 216 5.11 14.32 -0.88
C THR A 216 5.51 14.78 0.52
N LEU A 217 4.56 15.33 1.29
CA LEU A 217 4.79 15.74 2.68
C LEU A 217 5.17 14.53 3.56
N ALA A 218 4.49 13.40 3.41
CA ALA A 218 4.82 12.18 4.13
C ALA A 218 6.24 11.68 3.80
N ALA A 219 6.60 11.65 2.51
CA ALA A 219 7.93 11.24 2.05
C ALA A 219 9.06 12.17 2.53
N ALA A 220 8.78 13.48 2.69
CA ALA A 220 9.77 14.45 3.15
C ALA A 220 9.93 14.47 4.68
N SER A 221 8.89 14.09 5.44
CA SER A 221 8.84 14.29 6.90
C SER A 221 9.01 13.04 7.73
N THR A 222 8.76 11.84 7.17
CA THR A 222 8.67 10.61 7.99
C THR A 222 9.58 9.49 7.50
N LYS A 223 10.14 8.73 8.45
CA LYS A 223 10.96 7.54 8.18
C LYS A 223 10.11 6.40 7.61
N LEU A 224 10.70 5.60 6.72
CA LEU A 224 10.04 4.47 6.08
C LEU A 224 9.46 3.47 7.10
N ALA A 225 10.22 3.10 8.13
CA ALA A 225 9.77 2.15 9.15
C ALA A 225 8.47 2.60 9.84
N ASN A 226 8.36 3.89 10.19
CA ASN A 226 7.17 4.44 10.83
C ASN A 226 5.99 4.47 9.85
N MET A 227 6.22 4.82 8.58
CA MET A 227 5.20 4.79 7.54
C MET A 227 4.67 3.36 7.30
N VAL A 228 5.56 2.36 7.28
CA VAL A 228 5.17 0.94 7.15
C VAL A 228 4.33 0.51 8.35
N ALA A 229 4.75 0.83 9.58
CA ALA A 229 3.99 0.48 10.78
C ALA A 229 2.60 1.12 10.83
N ILE A 230 2.49 2.42 10.50
CA ILE A 230 1.21 3.14 10.43
C ILE A 230 0.32 2.56 9.31
N SER A 231 0.91 2.23 8.15
CA SER A 231 0.18 1.64 7.03
C SER A 231 -0.33 0.23 7.35
N SER A 232 0.49 -0.58 8.04
CA SER A 232 0.07 -1.89 8.57
C SER A 232 -1.10 -1.75 9.54
N PHE A 233 -1.03 -0.81 10.49
CA PHE A 233 -2.15 -0.54 11.40
C PHE A 233 -3.43 -0.21 10.63
N ALA A 234 -3.37 0.76 9.72
CA ALA A 234 -4.53 1.19 8.94
C ALA A 234 -5.12 0.04 8.11
N SER A 235 -4.26 -0.81 7.55
CA SER A 235 -4.67 -1.96 6.74
C SER A 235 -5.30 -3.05 7.60
N LEU A 236 -4.68 -3.44 8.71
CA LEU A 236 -5.24 -4.42 9.66
C LEU A 236 -6.58 -3.94 10.21
N PHE A 237 -6.70 -2.66 10.56
CA PHE A 237 -7.97 -2.08 10.98
C PHE A 237 -9.03 -2.14 9.88
N TYR A 238 -8.69 -1.69 8.66
CA TYR A 238 -9.58 -1.73 7.50
C TYR A 238 -10.10 -3.15 7.22
N TYR A 239 -9.22 -4.15 7.25
CA TYR A 239 -9.62 -5.55 7.03
C TYR A 239 -10.37 -6.14 8.22
N SER A 240 -10.10 -5.71 9.46
CA SER A 240 -10.92 -6.07 10.62
C SER A 240 -12.37 -5.61 10.42
N VAL A 241 -12.56 -4.35 10.02
CA VAL A 241 -13.88 -3.79 9.71
C VAL A 241 -14.55 -4.54 8.55
N ALA A 242 -13.81 -4.84 7.48
CA ALA A 242 -14.34 -5.61 6.35
C ALA A 242 -14.81 -7.02 6.75
N ASN A 243 -14.04 -7.73 7.58
CA ASN A 243 -14.41 -9.03 8.09
C ASN A 243 -15.65 -8.97 9.00
N ILE A 244 -15.72 -7.99 9.91
CA ILE A 244 -16.89 -7.78 10.78
C ILE A 244 -18.14 -7.43 9.95
N ALA A 245 -18.00 -6.59 8.92
CA ALA A 245 -19.08 -6.28 7.99
C ALA A 245 -19.55 -7.54 7.24
N GLY A 246 -18.60 -8.40 6.83
CA GLY A 246 -18.88 -9.70 6.22
C GLY A 246 -19.72 -10.62 7.10
N LEU A 247 -19.52 -10.61 8.43
CA LEU A 247 -20.35 -11.38 9.36
C LEU A 247 -21.82 -10.91 9.38
N LYS A 248 -22.06 -9.60 9.25
CA LYS A 248 -23.42 -9.03 9.20
C LYS A 248 -24.08 -9.31 7.85
N LEU A 249 -23.35 -9.19 6.75
CA LEU A 249 -23.84 -9.48 5.40
C LEU A 249 -24.15 -10.97 5.20
N ASN A 250 -23.37 -11.87 5.81
CA ASN A 250 -23.60 -13.31 5.77
C ASN A 250 -24.92 -13.71 6.47
N GLN A 251 -25.38 -12.95 7.48
CA GLN A 251 -26.70 -13.19 8.07
C GLN A 251 -27.85 -12.96 7.07
N ALA A 252 -27.63 -12.15 6.03
CA ALA A 252 -28.61 -11.90 4.98
C ALA A 252 -28.54 -12.93 3.83
N ASN A 253 -27.41 -13.63 3.66
CA ASN A 253 -27.18 -14.64 2.62
C ASN A 253 -26.90 -16.01 3.27
N ALA A 254 -27.96 -16.79 3.51
CA ALA A 254 -28.01 -17.99 4.37
C ALA A 254 -27.13 -19.21 3.98
N GLY A 255 -26.04 -19.04 3.24
CA GLY A 255 -25.19 -20.14 2.76
C GLY A 255 -23.67 -19.97 2.93
N ALA A 256 -23.17 -18.82 3.38
CA ALA A 256 -21.72 -18.62 3.53
C ALA A 256 -21.21 -18.99 4.93
N SER A 257 -20.02 -19.59 5.02
CA SER A 257 -19.42 -19.94 6.32
C SER A 257 -19.02 -18.69 7.10
N LYS A 258 -19.52 -18.55 8.34
CA LYS A 258 -19.13 -17.47 9.27
C LYS A 258 -17.70 -17.62 9.79
N LEU A 259 -17.08 -18.79 9.60
CA LEU A 259 -15.75 -19.08 10.12
C LEU A 259 -14.68 -18.18 9.50
N ILE A 260 -14.73 -17.97 8.18
CA ILE A 260 -13.69 -17.21 7.46
C ILE A 260 -13.62 -15.76 7.96
N PRO A 261 -14.74 -15.00 8.04
CA PRO A 261 -14.65 -13.62 8.52
C PRO A 261 -14.35 -13.53 10.02
N VAL A 262 -14.75 -14.51 10.85
CA VAL A 262 -14.33 -14.54 12.27
C VAL A 262 -12.82 -14.69 12.39
N LEU A 263 -12.23 -15.70 11.72
CA LEU A 263 -10.78 -15.92 11.74
C LEU A 263 -10.02 -14.72 11.17
N GLY A 264 -10.54 -14.10 10.11
CA GLY A 264 -9.98 -12.87 9.54
C GLY A 264 -10.00 -11.69 10.51
N ALA A 265 -11.13 -11.45 11.18
CA ALA A 265 -11.24 -10.37 12.18
C ALA A 265 -10.32 -10.61 13.38
N VAL A 266 -10.33 -11.83 13.94
CA VAL A 266 -9.50 -12.19 15.09
C VAL A 266 -8.01 -12.06 14.76
N SER A 267 -7.58 -12.56 13.60
CA SER A 267 -6.17 -12.45 13.17
C SER A 267 -5.74 -11.01 12.97
N CYS A 268 -6.56 -10.17 12.31
CA CYS A 268 -6.21 -8.76 12.10
C CYS A 268 -6.14 -7.98 13.42
N ILE A 269 -7.11 -8.18 14.32
CA ILE A 269 -7.14 -7.52 15.64
C ILE A 269 -5.94 -7.98 16.48
N SER A 270 -5.64 -9.28 16.50
CA SER A 270 -4.53 -9.84 17.27
C SER A 270 -3.19 -9.31 16.77
N LEU A 271 -2.97 -9.29 15.45
CA LEU A 271 -1.73 -8.76 14.85
C LEU A 271 -1.53 -7.27 15.12
N THR A 272 -2.60 -6.52 15.30
CA THR A 272 -2.52 -5.08 15.60
C THR A 272 -1.79 -4.82 16.91
N VAL A 273 -1.96 -5.69 17.92
CA VAL A 273 -1.32 -5.56 19.25
C VAL A 273 0.21 -5.68 19.17
N PHE A 274 0.74 -6.33 18.14
CA PHE A 274 2.17 -6.53 17.95
C PHE A 274 2.86 -5.39 17.17
N LEU A 275 2.12 -4.37 16.76
CA LEU A 275 2.72 -3.17 16.16
C LEU A 275 3.36 -2.27 17.23
N SER A 276 4.24 -1.36 16.80
CA SER A 276 4.91 -0.44 17.73
C SER A 276 3.88 0.49 18.40
N PRO A 277 4.05 0.83 19.69
CA PRO A 277 3.14 1.73 20.40
C PRO A 277 2.93 3.07 19.69
N GLU A 278 3.99 3.60 19.09
CA GLU A 278 3.94 4.84 18.29
C GLU A 278 2.95 4.72 17.13
N SER A 279 3.00 3.61 16.38
CA SER A 279 2.09 3.37 15.26
C SER A 279 0.64 3.18 15.70
N LEU A 280 0.41 2.56 16.87
CA LEU A 280 -0.91 2.44 17.48
C LEU A 280 -1.47 3.81 17.85
N ILE A 281 -0.69 4.65 18.53
CA ILE A 281 -1.12 6.00 18.92
C ILE A 281 -1.45 6.84 17.69
N VAL A 282 -0.54 6.88 16.71
CA VAL A 282 -0.74 7.66 15.47
C VAL A 282 -1.92 7.10 14.68
N GLY A 283 -2.05 5.78 14.59
CA GLY A 283 -3.14 5.10 13.91
C GLY A 283 -4.51 5.41 14.54
N VAL A 284 -4.64 5.26 15.85
CA VAL A 284 -5.86 5.57 16.61
C VAL A 284 -6.19 7.06 16.53
N ALA A 285 -5.20 7.95 16.68
CA ALA A 285 -5.39 9.39 16.52
C ALA A 285 -5.84 9.75 15.08
N GLY A 286 -5.27 9.10 14.08
CA GLY A 286 -5.67 9.22 12.68
C GLY A 286 -7.13 8.81 12.45
N LEU A 287 -7.54 7.67 13.01
CA LEU A 287 -8.93 7.21 12.94
C LEU A 287 -9.89 8.16 13.67
N ALA A 288 -9.54 8.59 14.89
CA ALA A 288 -10.35 9.51 15.67
C ALA A 288 -10.51 10.86 14.95
N SER A 289 -9.43 11.42 14.40
CA SER A 289 -9.50 12.65 13.62
C SER A 289 -10.35 12.48 12.35
N GLY A 290 -10.25 11.34 11.66
CA GLY A 290 -11.11 11.01 10.52
C GLY A 290 -12.59 10.97 10.87
N VAL A 291 -12.95 10.35 12.00
CA VAL A 291 -14.33 10.32 12.52
C VAL A 291 -14.84 11.72 12.85
N LEU A 292 -14.03 12.53 13.55
CA LEU A 292 -14.40 13.91 13.90
C LEU A 292 -14.62 14.77 12.65
N VAL A 293 -13.72 14.66 11.65
CA VAL A 293 -13.86 15.36 10.37
C VAL A 293 -15.11 14.90 9.62
N TYR A 294 -15.38 13.60 9.59
CA TYR A 294 -16.58 13.04 8.94
C TYR A 294 -17.88 13.57 9.57
N LEU A 295 -17.98 13.55 10.91
CA LEU A 295 -19.14 14.07 11.63
C LEU A 295 -19.32 15.58 11.42
N ALA A 296 -18.23 16.34 11.43
CA ALA A 296 -18.27 17.78 11.15
C ALA A 296 -18.72 18.08 9.71
N LEU A 297 -18.28 17.28 8.73
CA LEU A 297 -18.67 17.42 7.33
C LEU A 297 -20.14 17.09 7.11
N ILE A 298 -20.65 15.98 7.67
CA ILE A 298 -22.07 15.61 7.55
C ILE A 298 -22.96 16.70 8.14
N LYS A 299 -22.64 17.19 9.35
CA LYS A 299 -23.40 18.27 9.98
C LYS A 299 -23.44 19.53 9.12
N ARG A 300 -22.32 19.90 8.47
CA ARG A 300 -22.27 21.03 7.53
C ARG A 300 -23.11 20.79 6.29
N LEU A 301 -23.07 19.59 5.72
CA LEU A 301 -23.85 19.25 4.51
C LEU A 301 -25.36 19.23 4.79
N GLU A 302 -25.78 18.69 5.93
CA GLU A 302 -27.18 18.73 6.39
C GLU A 302 -27.66 20.16 6.60
N ASN A 303 -26.87 21.00 7.27
CA ASN A 303 -27.19 22.41 7.47
C ASN A 303 -27.32 23.18 6.14
N ALA A 304 -26.41 22.93 5.18
CA ALA A 304 -26.48 23.55 3.86
C ALA A 304 -27.73 23.12 3.07
N LYS A 305 -28.15 21.85 3.18
CA LYS A 305 -29.42 21.37 2.59
C LYS A 305 -30.63 22.06 3.21
N LYS A 306 -30.67 22.19 4.55
CA LYS A 306 -31.76 22.89 5.26
C LYS A 306 -31.87 24.35 4.85
N LEU A 307 -30.74 25.07 4.74
CA LEU A 307 -30.71 26.47 4.30
C LEU A 307 -31.21 26.64 2.86
N LYS A 308 -30.83 25.74 1.94
CA LYS A 308 -31.35 25.77 0.56
C LYS A 308 -32.85 25.52 0.50
N GLN A 309 -33.38 24.59 1.30
CA GLN A 309 -34.83 24.33 1.38
C GLN A 309 -35.60 25.51 2.00
N ALA A 310 -35.02 26.17 3.00
CA ALA A 310 -35.62 27.37 3.58
C ALA A 310 -35.65 28.54 2.57
N ALA A 311 -34.55 28.75 1.85
CA ALA A 311 -34.48 29.77 0.80
C ALA A 311 -35.47 29.50 -0.35
N SER A 312 -35.63 28.25 -0.78
CA SER A 312 -36.60 27.92 -1.83
C SER A 312 -38.06 28.11 -1.39
N ARG A 313 -38.36 27.92 -0.10
CA ARG A 313 -39.70 28.17 0.47
C ARG A 313 -39.99 29.65 0.69
N ALA A 314 -38.96 30.49 0.87
CA ALA A 314 -39.13 31.93 1.03
C ALA A 314 -39.36 32.67 -0.31
N VAL A 315 -39.09 31.99 -1.43
CA VAL A 315 -39.26 32.53 -2.80
C VAL A 315 -40.53 32.00 -3.48
N SER A 316 -41.19 30.99 -2.91
CA SER A 316 -42.51 30.46 -3.32
C SER A 316 -43.63 31.10 -2.54
#